data_AF-A0A812JKK4-F1
#
_entry.id   AF-A0A812JKK4-F1
#
_cell.length_a   1.000
_cell.length_b   1.000
_cell.length_c   1.000
_cell.angle_alpha   90.00
_cell.angle_beta   90.00
_cell.angle_gamma   90.00
#
_symmetry.space_group_name_H-M   'P 1'
#
loop_
_entity.id
_entity.type
_entity.pdbx_description
1 polymer ?
#
loop_
_entity_poly.entity_id
_entity_poly.type
_entity_poly.pdbx_seq_one_letter_code
_entity_poly.pdbx_strand_id
1 'polypeptide(L)'
;MMANVQTQTPKEMLDFLLPKDSPLFRRWMDKAVADGRRKSAASAGKTAQDLEWQLHSAQLRETLGISVSSKIWTGKATFQGLGLGLTDRVQDALDVTAAKILSRKAKNTSETLMNTVLDVSQSIARGTFTKQSGVHPCFTTSSELYSYREDRVILGVEMLAILGYPRDMIIPEDFTNRQLKRLAGNTISLPCLGMMLWSFQVMRRRNFEAPDMGGN
;
A
#
# COMPACT_ATOMS: atom_id res chain seq x y z
N MET A 1 11.41 -34.51 -19.84
CA MET A 1 10.57 -34.54 -18.64
C MET A 1 10.05 -33.13 -18.39
N MET A 2 8.76 -32.86 -18.67
CA MET A 2 8.16 -31.59 -18.26
C MET A 2 7.90 -31.66 -16.76
N ALA A 3 8.62 -30.88 -15.96
CA ALA A 3 8.34 -30.76 -14.55
C ALA A 3 6.90 -30.27 -14.39
N ASN A 4 6.10 -31.01 -13.63
CA ASN A 4 4.76 -30.62 -13.25
C ASN A 4 4.89 -29.43 -12.27
N VAL A 5 5.07 -28.22 -12.82
CA VAL A 5 5.15 -26.99 -12.02
C VAL A 5 3.76 -26.77 -11.45
N GLN A 6 3.57 -27.21 -10.21
CA GLN A 6 2.37 -26.96 -9.45
C GLN A 6 2.26 -25.44 -9.27
N THR A 7 1.44 -24.80 -10.11
CA THR A 7 1.23 -23.36 -10.05
C THR A 7 0.49 -23.05 -8.75
N GLN A 8 1.23 -22.68 -7.70
CA GLN A 8 0.63 -22.12 -6.51
C GLN A 8 -0.13 -20.85 -6.90
N THR A 9 -1.33 -20.68 -6.34
CA THR A 9 -2.09 -19.44 -6.53
C THR A 9 -1.21 -18.25 -6.12
N PRO A 10 -1.08 -17.21 -6.97
CA PRO A 10 -0.31 -16.03 -6.62
C PRO A 10 -0.77 -15.47 -5.27
N LYS A 11 0.17 -15.14 -4.40
CA LYS A 11 -0.14 -14.50 -3.12
C LYS A 11 -0.72 -13.12 -3.39
N GLU A 12 -1.76 -12.76 -2.64
CA GLU A 12 -2.34 -11.44 -2.68
C GLU A 12 -1.47 -10.45 -1.89
N MET A 13 -1.61 -9.15 -2.18
CA MET A 13 -0.79 -8.10 -1.56
C MET A 13 -0.78 -8.18 -0.03
N LEU A 14 -1.94 -8.45 0.58
CA LEU A 14 -2.08 -8.48 2.03
C LEU A 14 -1.49 -9.75 2.67
N ASP A 15 -1.14 -10.77 1.89
CA ASP A 15 -0.49 -11.99 2.38
C ASP A 15 1.00 -11.75 2.69
N PHE A 16 1.54 -10.62 2.21
CA PHE A 16 2.89 -10.15 2.51
C PHE A 16 2.96 -9.29 3.79
N LEU A 17 1.84 -9.11 4.50
CA LEU A 17 1.87 -8.44 5.80
C LEU A 17 2.52 -9.34 6.87
N LEU A 18 3.09 -8.73 7.89
CA LEU A 18 3.70 -9.43 9.02
C LEU A 18 2.61 -9.98 9.95
N PRO A 19 2.81 -11.19 10.51
CA PRO A 19 1.97 -11.69 11.59
C PRO A 19 1.98 -10.76 12.80
N LYS A 20 0.81 -10.52 13.42
CA LYS A 20 0.65 -9.57 14.54
C LYS A 20 1.42 -9.97 15.80
N ASP A 21 1.69 -11.25 15.95
CA ASP A 21 2.46 -11.86 17.04
C ASP A 21 3.98 -11.80 16.81
N SER A 22 4.43 -11.42 15.61
CA SER A 22 5.85 -11.33 15.27
C SER A 22 6.56 -10.22 16.05
N PRO A 23 7.75 -10.47 16.62
CA PRO A 23 8.59 -9.41 17.22
C PRO A 23 8.93 -8.30 16.21
N LEU A 24 9.13 -8.67 14.94
CA LEU A 24 9.42 -7.73 13.87
C LEU A 24 8.24 -6.79 13.62
N PHE A 25 7.01 -7.32 13.66
CA PHE A 25 5.80 -6.50 13.55
C PHE A 25 5.72 -5.47 14.67
N ARG A 26 5.83 -5.90 15.94
CA ARG A 26 5.74 -5.00 17.09
C ARG A 26 6.76 -3.88 16.99
N ARG A 27 8.03 -4.22 16.73
CA ARG A 27 9.14 -3.25 16.57
C ARG A 27 8.83 -2.17 15.54
N TRP A 28 8.38 -2.56 14.35
CA TRP A 28 8.11 -1.60 13.26
C TRP A 28 6.79 -0.86 13.44
N MET A 29 5.81 -1.49 14.08
CA MET A 29 4.55 -0.84 14.43
C MET A 29 4.75 0.25 15.48
N ASP A 30 5.55 0.02 16.52
CA ASP A 30 5.86 1.03 17.53
C ASP A 30 6.48 2.29 16.90
N LYS A 31 7.41 2.08 15.95
CA LYS A 31 7.99 3.17 15.14
C LYS A 31 6.93 3.89 14.30
N ALA A 32 6.01 3.14 13.68
CA ALA A 32 4.94 3.73 12.88
C ALA A 32 3.94 4.54 13.74
N VAL A 33 3.59 4.06 14.94
CA VAL A 33 2.75 4.78 15.90
C VAL A 33 3.42 6.08 16.36
N ALA A 34 4.73 6.04 16.64
CA ALA A 34 5.49 7.24 16.96
C ALA A 34 5.48 8.28 15.81
N ASP A 35 5.65 7.82 14.57
CA ASP A 35 5.57 8.66 13.37
C ASP A 35 4.16 9.26 13.18
N GLY A 36 3.11 8.46 13.37
CA GLY A 36 1.70 8.88 13.24
C GLY A 36 1.30 9.93 14.27
N ARG A 37 1.69 9.74 15.55
CA ARG A 37 1.44 10.73 16.62
C ARG A 37 2.06 12.09 16.31
N ARG A 38 3.29 12.11 15.79
CA ARG A 38 3.97 13.35 15.39
C ARG A 38 3.21 14.08 14.28
N LYS A 39 2.64 13.35 13.31
CA LYS A 39 1.82 13.95 12.24
C LYS A 39 0.54 14.58 12.76
N SER A 40 -0.18 13.88 13.63
CA SER A 40 -1.41 14.42 14.24
C SER A 40 -1.14 15.68 15.07
N ALA A 41 0.00 15.75 15.77
CA ALA A 41 0.39 16.95 16.52
C ALA A 41 0.76 18.14 15.61
N ALA A 42 1.31 17.87 14.41
CA ALA A 42 1.76 18.90 13.48
C ALA A 42 0.63 19.55 12.65
N SER A 43 -0.58 18.96 12.60
CA SER A 43 -1.69 19.47 11.77
C SER A 43 -2.47 20.64 12.40
N ALA A 44 -1.88 21.38 13.33
CA ALA A 44 -2.51 22.49 14.02
C ALA A 44 -2.47 23.78 13.17
N GLY A 45 -3.35 23.89 12.17
CA GLY A 45 -3.55 25.11 11.40
C GLY A 45 -4.43 24.86 10.17
N LYS A 46 -5.44 25.71 9.93
CA LYS A 46 -6.28 25.63 8.73
C LYS A 46 -5.55 26.28 7.56
N THR A 47 -5.16 25.48 6.57
CA THR A 47 -4.50 25.92 5.34
C THR A 47 -5.51 26.02 4.19
N ALA A 48 -5.17 26.74 3.12
CA ALA A 48 -5.99 26.77 1.89
C ALA A 48 -6.21 25.36 1.31
N GLN A 49 -5.25 24.46 1.49
CA GLN A 49 -5.32 23.07 1.05
C GLN A 49 -6.36 22.25 1.84
N ASP A 50 -6.61 22.60 3.10
CA ASP A 50 -7.66 21.96 3.91
C ASP A 50 -9.06 22.35 3.41
N LEU A 51 -9.23 23.59 2.96
CA LEU A 51 -10.49 24.06 2.38
C LEU A 51 -10.76 23.40 1.02
N GLU A 52 -9.73 23.27 0.18
CA GLU A 52 -9.84 22.59 -1.12
C GLU A 52 -10.25 21.13 -0.95
N TRP A 53 -9.63 20.41 -0.01
CA TRP A 53 -10.12 19.09 0.39
C TRP A 53 -11.60 19.19 0.73
N GLN A 54 -11.98 20.06 1.69
CA GLN A 54 -13.34 20.22 2.23
C GLN A 54 -14.42 20.26 1.16
N LEU A 55 -14.18 21.06 0.13
CA LEU A 55 -15.07 21.15 -1.01
C LEU A 55 -15.12 19.85 -1.82
N HIS A 56 -13.97 19.25 -2.14
CA HIS A 56 -13.91 18.00 -2.90
C HIS A 56 -14.58 16.83 -2.17
N SER A 57 -14.40 16.72 -0.86
CA SER A 57 -15.06 15.68 -0.07
C SER A 57 -16.57 15.88 -0.03
N ALA A 58 -17.04 17.12 0.21
CA ALA A 58 -18.46 17.43 0.25
C ALA A 58 -19.15 17.05 -1.08
N GLN A 59 -18.54 17.43 -2.22
CA GLN A 59 -19.02 17.04 -3.54
C GLN A 59 -19.05 15.52 -3.73
N LEU A 60 -17.98 14.81 -3.34
CA LEU A 60 -17.91 13.37 -3.51
C LEU A 60 -18.94 12.64 -2.62
N ARG A 61 -19.15 13.13 -1.39
CA ARG A 61 -20.17 12.62 -0.47
C ARG A 61 -21.59 12.82 -1.00
N GLU A 62 -21.86 13.98 -1.61
CA GLU A 62 -23.12 14.26 -2.30
C GLU A 62 -23.36 13.26 -3.45
N THR A 63 -22.36 13.02 -4.31
CA THR A 63 -22.50 12.03 -5.39
C THR A 63 -22.73 10.60 -4.89
N LEU A 64 -22.26 10.28 -3.69
CA LEU A 64 -22.45 8.99 -3.04
C LEU A 64 -23.74 8.91 -2.22
N GLY A 65 -24.49 10.02 -2.08
CA GLY A 65 -25.70 10.10 -1.28
C GLY A 65 -25.46 9.93 0.22
N ILE A 66 -24.28 10.29 0.73
CA ILE A 66 -23.93 10.16 2.15
C ILE A 66 -23.78 11.54 2.80
N SER A 67 -24.18 11.66 4.07
CA SER A 67 -24.01 12.88 4.84
C SER A 67 -22.52 13.27 4.97
N VAL A 68 -22.25 14.58 5.01
CA VAL A 68 -20.92 15.15 5.30
C VAL A 68 -20.36 14.64 6.64
N SER A 69 -21.23 14.40 7.62
CA SER A 69 -20.85 13.89 8.95
C SER A 69 -20.80 12.36 9.06
N SER A 70 -21.10 11.63 7.98
CA SER A 70 -21.18 10.16 8.02
C SER A 70 -19.80 9.53 8.22
N LYS A 71 -19.67 8.71 9.27
CA LYS A 71 -18.44 7.97 9.63
C LYS A 71 -18.63 6.47 9.43
N ILE A 72 -18.60 6.04 8.17
CA ILE A 72 -18.93 4.67 7.74
C ILE A 72 -17.88 3.65 8.23
N TRP A 73 -16.63 4.07 8.33
CA TRP A 73 -15.52 3.24 8.76
C TRP A 73 -14.96 3.70 10.11
N THR A 74 -14.62 4.98 10.23
CA THR A 74 -13.96 5.55 11.42
C THR A 74 -14.88 5.66 12.63
N GLY A 75 -16.20 5.59 12.42
CA GLY A 75 -17.20 5.64 13.49
C GLY A 75 -17.46 4.29 14.16
N LYS A 76 -16.86 3.20 13.67
CA LYS A 76 -17.04 1.86 14.25
C LYS A 76 -16.35 1.78 15.61
N ALA A 77 -17.00 1.14 16.59
CA ALA A 77 -16.40 0.91 17.91
C ALA A 77 -15.11 0.06 17.86
N THR A 78 -14.94 -0.73 16.80
CA THR A 78 -13.76 -1.57 16.59
C THR A 78 -12.61 -0.85 15.88
N PHE A 79 -12.82 0.38 15.41
CA PHE A 79 -11.81 1.13 14.65
C PHE A 79 -10.62 1.51 15.54
N GLN A 80 -9.41 1.20 15.06
CA GLN A 80 -8.14 1.47 15.72
C GLN A 80 -7.28 2.45 14.93
N GLY A 81 -7.22 2.32 13.60
CA GLY A 81 -6.38 3.18 12.76
C GLY A 81 -4.89 3.13 13.13
N LEU A 82 -4.38 1.95 13.50
CA LEU A 82 -3.07 1.84 14.16
C LEU A 82 -1.91 2.31 13.26
N GLY A 83 -1.05 3.18 13.81
CA GLY A 83 0.10 3.74 13.10
C GLY A 83 -0.24 4.88 12.13
N LEU A 84 -1.51 5.29 12.04
CA LEU A 84 -1.96 6.36 11.17
C LEU A 84 -2.01 7.70 11.92
N GLY A 85 -1.66 8.79 11.23
CA GLY A 85 -1.96 10.13 11.74
C GLY A 85 -3.43 10.45 11.50
N LEU A 86 -4.27 10.33 12.53
CA LEU A 86 -5.75 10.45 12.44
C LEU A 86 -6.24 11.90 12.29
N THR A 87 -5.73 12.62 11.30
CA THR A 87 -6.26 13.95 10.95
C THR A 87 -7.68 13.82 10.37
N ASP A 88 -8.46 14.90 10.41
CA ASP A 88 -9.79 14.93 9.81
C ASP A 88 -9.74 14.52 8.34
N ARG A 89 -8.69 14.94 7.63
CA ARG A 89 -8.47 14.58 6.24
C ARG A 89 -8.33 13.08 6.02
N VAL A 90 -7.53 12.44 6.87
CA VAL A 90 -7.28 11.00 6.77
C VAL A 90 -8.53 10.23 7.11
N GLN A 91 -9.23 10.59 8.20
CA GLN A 91 -10.47 9.95 8.60
C GLN A 91 -11.53 10.03 7.49
N ASP A 92 -11.70 11.20 6.88
CA ASP A 92 -12.61 11.39 5.77
C ASP A 92 -12.23 10.54 4.54
N ALA A 93 -10.94 10.45 4.20
CA ALA A 93 -10.47 9.61 3.11
C ALA A 93 -10.82 8.13 3.33
N LEU A 94 -10.71 7.64 4.57
CA LEU A 94 -11.10 6.28 4.95
C LEU A 94 -12.61 6.07 4.77
N ASP A 95 -13.42 7.01 5.26
CA ASP A 95 -14.88 6.91 5.25
C ASP A 95 -15.45 7.01 3.82
N VAL A 96 -14.99 7.97 3.03
CA VAL A 96 -15.46 8.18 1.66
C VAL A 96 -15.04 7.02 0.75
N THR A 97 -13.83 6.49 0.92
CA THR A 97 -13.39 5.32 0.15
C THR A 97 -14.19 4.08 0.53
N ALA A 98 -14.45 3.85 1.82
CA ALA A 98 -15.31 2.75 2.27
C ALA A 98 -16.72 2.89 1.69
N ALA A 99 -17.31 4.09 1.74
CA ALA A 99 -18.61 4.36 1.14
C ALA A 99 -18.65 4.06 -0.36
N LYS A 100 -17.63 4.51 -1.10
CA LYS A 100 -17.50 4.31 -2.54
C LYS A 100 -17.39 2.83 -2.94
N ILE A 101 -16.84 1.99 -2.07
CA ILE A 101 -16.75 0.55 -2.31
C ILE A 101 -18.06 -0.14 -1.93
N LEU A 102 -18.62 0.21 -0.77
CA LEU A 102 -19.86 -0.38 -0.26
C LEU A 102 -21.11 0.02 -1.05
N SER A 103 -21.11 1.20 -1.67
CA SER A 103 -22.22 1.67 -2.52
C SER A 103 -22.32 0.95 -3.87
N ARG A 104 -21.30 0.16 -4.25
CA ARG A 104 -21.34 -0.63 -5.48
C ARG A 104 -22.40 -1.72 -5.33
N LYS A 105 -23.31 -1.86 -6.32
CA LYS A 105 -24.29 -2.97 -6.38
C LYS A 105 -23.64 -4.31 -6.79
N ALA A 106 -22.43 -4.58 -6.29
CA ALA A 106 -21.69 -5.80 -6.55
C ALA A 106 -21.96 -6.81 -5.42
N LYS A 107 -21.93 -8.10 -5.74
CA LYS A 107 -21.81 -9.14 -4.70
C LYS A 107 -20.45 -8.97 -4.02
N ASN A 108 -20.38 -9.19 -2.71
CA ASN A 108 -19.13 -9.19 -1.92
C ASN A 108 -18.44 -7.83 -1.73
N THR A 109 -19.18 -6.71 -1.69
CA THR A 109 -18.60 -5.39 -1.39
C THR A 109 -17.86 -5.32 -0.06
N SER A 110 -18.33 -6.02 0.97
CA SER A 110 -17.65 -6.06 2.27
C SER A 110 -16.30 -6.78 2.18
N GLU A 111 -16.23 -7.89 1.44
CA GLU A 111 -14.97 -8.62 1.22
C GLU A 111 -14.01 -7.77 0.36
N THR A 112 -14.55 -7.12 -0.67
CA THR A 112 -13.79 -6.16 -1.50
C THR A 112 -13.19 -5.05 -0.64
N LEU A 113 -13.95 -4.51 0.31
CA LEU A 113 -13.46 -3.50 1.24
C LEU A 113 -12.30 -4.04 2.08
N MET A 114 -12.43 -5.26 2.64
CA MET A 114 -11.36 -5.87 3.43
C MET A 114 -10.08 -6.07 2.61
N ASN A 115 -10.20 -6.49 1.35
CA ASN A 115 -9.04 -6.66 0.46
C ASN A 115 -8.52 -5.34 -0.14
N THR A 116 -9.12 -4.20 0.21
CA THR A 116 -8.67 -2.89 -0.26
C THR A 116 -7.57 -2.33 0.63
N VAL A 117 -6.53 -1.78 -0.03
CA VAL A 117 -5.53 -0.91 0.58
C VAL A 117 -5.71 0.48 0.00
N LEU A 118 -5.76 1.49 0.85
CA LEU A 118 -5.91 2.89 0.47
C LEU A 118 -4.61 3.65 0.74
N ASP A 119 -4.10 4.41 -0.24
CA ASP A 119 -3.03 5.38 -0.01
C ASP A 119 -3.62 6.71 0.50
N VAL A 120 -3.57 6.92 1.82
CA VAL A 120 -4.12 8.12 2.46
C VAL A 120 -3.24 9.36 2.26
N SER A 121 -2.04 9.22 1.67
CA SER A 121 -1.18 10.35 1.35
C SER A 121 -1.71 11.15 0.14
N GLN A 122 -2.61 10.55 -0.65
CA GLN A 122 -3.12 11.13 -1.89
C GLN A 122 -4.41 11.92 -1.66
N SER A 123 -4.82 12.69 -2.66
CA SER A 123 -6.16 13.31 -2.66
C SER A 123 -7.23 12.24 -2.88
N ILE A 124 -8.34 12.34 -2.16
CA ILE A 124 -9.49 11.44 -2.27
C ILE A 124 -10.02 11.38 -3.72
N ALA A 125 -9.93 12.51 -4.44
CA ALA A 125 -10.35 12.61 -5.84
C ALA A 125 -9.57 11.67 -6.77
N ARG A 126 -8.31 11.36 -6.46
CA ARG A 126 -7.48 10.45 -7.27
C ARG A 126 -7.88 8.99 -7.11
N GLY A 127 -8.58 8.63 -6.03
CA GLY A 127 -9.03 7.26 -5.78
C GLY A 127 -7.88 6.26 -5.73
N THR A 128 -6.78 6.61 -5.06
CA THR A 128 -5.57 5.78 -5.00
C THR A 128 -5.75 4.65 -3.99
N PHE A 129 -6.45 3.59 -4.39
CA PHE A 129 -6.62 2.37 -3.61
C PHE A 129 -6.54 1.14 -4.51
N THR A 130 -6.43 -0.05 -3.90
CA THR A 130 -6.40 -1.33 -4.63
C THR A 130 -7.59 -1.46 -5.57
N LYS A 131 -7.31 -1.73 -6.85
CA LYS A 131 -8.37 -1.91 -7.86
C LYS A 131 -9.04 -3.28 -7.67
N GLN A 132 -10.19 -3.46 -8.32
CA GLN A 132 -10.91 -4.75 -8.30
C GLN A 132 -10.06 -5.91 -8.86
N SER A 133 -9.05 -5.62 -9.68
CA SER A 133 -8.07 -6.59 -10.17
C SER A 133 -7.04 -7.06 -9.12
N GLY A 134 -7.14 -6.62 -7.86
CA GLY A 134 -6.15 -6.88 -6.80
C GLY A 134 -4.88 -6.05 -6.92
N VAL A 135 -4.73 -5.27 -8.00
CA VAL A 135 -3.52 -4.47 -8.26
C VAL A 135 -3.60 -3.14 -7.51
N HIS A 136 -2.60 -2.90 -6.67
CA HIS A 136 -2.38 -1.61 -6.04
C HIS A 136 -1.54 -0.69 -6.94
N PRO A 137 -1.81 0.63 -6.98
CA PRO A 137 -0.93 1.59 -7.65
C PRO A 137 0.53 1.55 -7.16
N CYS A 138 1.43 2.12 -7.97
CA CYS A 138 2.85 2.22 -7.63
C CYS A 138 3.07 2.92 -6.29
N PHE A 139 3.99 2.39 -5.47
CA PHE A 139 4.41 3.04 -4.24
C PHE A 139 5.24 4.29 -4.56
N THR A 140 4.95 5.37 -3.84
CA THR A 140 5.71 6.62 -3.95
C THR A 140 6.49 6.85 -2.66
N THR A 141 7.45 7.77 -2.71
CA THR A 141 8.26 8.15 -1.55
C THR A 141 7.44 8.73 -0.39
N SER A 142 6.21 9.18 -0.67
CA SER A 142 5.28 9.74 0.31
C SER A 142 4.11 8.81 0.64
N SER A 143 4.02 7.63 0.03
CA SER A 143 2.88 6.72 0.20
C SER A 143 2.64 6.35 1.66
N GLU A 144 1.37 6.39 2.04
CA GLU A 144 0.90 6.01 3.36
C GLU A 144 -0.31 5.09 3.20
N LEU A 145 -0.01 3.80 3.18
CA LEU A 145 -0.98 2.78 2.83
C LEU A 145 -1.71 2.29 4.08
N TYR A 146 -3.03 2.26 4.04
CA TYR A 146 -3.90 1.76 5.09
C TYR A 146 -4.63 0.51 4.61
N SER A 147 -4.62 -0.56 5.41
CA SER A 147 -5.39 -1.78 5.15
C SER A 147 -6.70 -1.77 5.95
N TYR A 148 -7.83 -1.91 5.27
CA TYR A 148 -9.13 -2.07 5.93
C TYR A 148 -9.24 -3.40 6.70
N ARG A 149 -8.64 -4.48 6.18
CA ARG A 149 -8.60 -5.79 6.86
C ARG A 149 -7.84 -5.76 8.17
N GLU A 150 -6.68 -5.13 8.18
CA GLU A 150 -5.81 -5.11 9.36
C GLU A 150 -6.04 -3.90 10.28
N ASP A 151 -6.82 -2.92 9.83
CA ASP A 151 -7.12 -1.67 10.51
C ASP A 151 -5.86 -0.91 10.99
N ARG A 152 -4.88 -0.82 10.09
CA ARG A 152 -3.57 -0.21 10.38
C ARG A 152 -2.86 0.23 9.11
N VAL A 153 -1.83 1.04 9.31
CA VAL A 153 -0.86 1.36 8.26
C VAL A 153 -0.06 0.11 7.86
N ILE A 154 0.23 -0.03 6.57
CA ILE A 154 1.21 -0.98 6.06
C ILE A 154 2.60 -0.40 6.33
N LEU A 155 3.45 -1.23 6.93
CA LEU A 155 4.79 -0.86 7.35
C LEU A 155 5.75 -0.80 6.16
N GLY A 156 6.82 0.01 6.25
CA GLY A 156 7.82 0.08 5.18
C GLY A 156 8.47 -1.28 4.88
N VAL A 157 8.66 -2.11 5.90
CA VAL A 157 9.21 -3.48 5.75
C VAL A 157 8.24 -4.40 5.00
N GLU A 158 6.93 -4.20 5.18
CA GLU A 158 5.90 -4.94 4.46
C GLU A 158 5.79 -4.47 3.01
N MET A 159 5.93 -3.15 2.76
CA MET A 159 6.00 -2.61 1.41
C MET A 159 7.18 -3.20 0.62
N LEU A 160 8.34 -3.32 1.26
CA LEU A 160 9.50 -3.99 0.65
C LEU A 160 9.21 -5.47 0.37
N ALA A 161 8.58 -6.19 1.31
CA ALA A 161 8.17 -7.57 1.09
C ALA A 161 7.19 -7.74 -0.08
N ILE A 162 6.23 -6.81 -0.25
CA ILE A 162 5.31 -6.77 -1.40
C ILE A 162 6.08 -6.58 -2.71
N LEU A 163 7.15 -5.79 -2.71
CA LEU A 163 8.06 -5.63 -3.85
C LEU A 163 9.02 -6.82 -4.06
N GLY A 164 8.88 -7.89 -3.26
CA GLY A 164 9.66 -9.11 -3.38
C GLY A 164 10.99 -9.11 -2.61
N TYR A 165 11.26 -8.10 -1.79
CA TYR A 165 12.44 -8.09 -0.93
C TYR A 165 12.28 -9.05 0.25
N PRO A 166 13.37 -9.68 0.72
CA PRO A 166 13.28 -10.66 1.79
C PRO A 166 13.04 -9.97 3.15
N ARG A 167 12.37 -10.64 4.08
CA ARG A 167 11.97 -10.03 5.37
C ARG A 167 13.12 -9.95 6.39
N ASP A 168 14.17 -10.72 6.17
CA ASP A 168 15.39 -10.82 6.98
C ASP A 168 16.51 -9.88 6.50
N MET A 169 16.17 -8.86 5.70
CA MET A 169 17.12 -7.79 5.37
C MET A 169 17.67 -7.12 6.63
N ILE A 170 18.98 -6.85 6.59
CA ILE A 170 19.65 -6.08 7.62
C ILE A 170 19.22 -4.62 7.47
N ILE A 171 18.34 -4.17 8.38
CA ILE A 171 17.88 -2.79 8.45
C ILE A 171 18.49 -2.15 9.71
N PRO A 172 19.21 -1.02 9.58
CA PRO A 172 19.80 -0.32 10.73
C PRO A 172 18.75 0.01 11.81
N GLU A 173 19.14 -0.07 13.08
CA GLU A 173 18.17 0.02 14.17
C GLU A 173 17.54 1.41 14.33
N ASP A 174 18.27 2.45 13.93
CA ASP A 174 17.89 3.85 13.95
C ASP A 174 16.93 4.23 12.82
N PHE A 175 16.73 3.36 11.82
CA PHE A 175 15.77 3.64 10.75
C PHE A 175 14.34 3.80 11.28
N THR A 176 13.71 4.90 10.92
CA THR A 176 12.28 5.14 11.12
C THR A 176 11.44 4.35 10.12
N ASN A 177 10.18 4.07 10.46
CA ASN A 177 9.25 3.46 9.51
C ASN A 177 9.06 4.37 8.29
N ARG A 178 9.01 5.69 8.49
CA ARG A 178 8.99 6.68 7.40
C ARG A 178 10.16 6.56 6.42
N GLN A 179 11.40 6.43 6.91
CA GLN A 179 12.57 6.25 6.03
C GLN A 179 12.45 4.96 5.21
N LEU A 180 11.95 3.88 5.81
CA LEU A 180 11.78 2.62 5.13
C LEU A 180 10.67 2.67 4.07
N LYS A 181 9.56 3.37 4.33
CA LYS A 181 8.52 3.67 3.31
C LYS A 181 9.10 4.48 2.14
N ARG A 182 9.92 5.49 2.44
CA ARG A 182 10.59 6.30 1.41
C ARG A 182 11.53 5.44 0.56
N LEU A 183 12.25 4.50 1.16
CA LEU A 183 13.07 3.53 0.44
C LEU A 183 12.21 2.64 -0.46
N ALA A 184 11.09 2.11 0.05
CA ALA A 184 10.15 1.31 -0.72
C ALA A 184 9.59 2.06 -1.95
N GLY A 185 9.33 3.37 -1.83
CA GLY A 185 8.89 4.20 -2.96
C GLY A 185 9.96 4.58 -3.98
N ASN A 186 11.24 4.34 -3.68
CA ASN A 186 12.37 4.60 -4.59
C ASN A 186 12.92 3.34 -5.25
N THR A 187 12.49 2.16 -4.81
CA THR A 187 13.06 0.90 -5.25
C THR A 187 12.28 0.26 -6.40
N ILE A 188 12.88 -0.73 -7.05
CA ILE A 188 12.28 -1.53 -8.12
C ILE A 188 11.67 -2.81 -7.56
N SER A 189 10.61 -3.32 -8.19
CA SER A 189 10.09 -4.66 -7.90
C SER A 189 11.15 -5.72 -8.21
N LEU A 190 11.50 -6.54 -7.21
CA LEU A 190 12.59 -7.50 -7.29
C LEU A 190 12.36 -8.60 -8.33
N PRO A 191 11.13 -9.13 -8.52
CA PRO A 191 10.81 -10.01 -9.65
C PRO A 191 11.09 -9.37 -11.02
N CYS A 192 10.79 -8.08 -11.20
CA CYS A 192 11.07 -7.38 -12.46
C CYS A 192 12.57 -7.26 -12.72
N LEU A 193 13.35 -6.89 -11.70
CA LEU A 193 14.81 -6.85 -11.77
C LEU A 193 15.40 -8.24 -12.06
N GLY A 194 14.92 -9.27 -11.39
CA GLY A 194 15.34 -10.66 -11.59
C GLY A 194 15.07 -11.14 -13.02
N MET A 195 13.88 -10.86 -13.57
CA MET A 195 13.54 -11.19 -14.95
C MET A 195 14.44 -10.49 -15.97
N MET A 196 14.79 -9.22 -15.74
CA MET A 196 15.71 -8.49 -16.61
C MET A 196 17.11 -9.12 -16.59
N LEU A 197 17.67 -9.39 -15.40
CA LEU A 197 18.98 -10.02 -15.26
C LEU A 197 19.01 -11.43 -15.86
N TRP A 198 17.94 -12.21 -15.64
CA TRP A 198 17.78 -13.54 -16.24
C TRP A 198 17.76 -13.46 -17.77
N SER A 199 17.00 -12.51 -18.33
CA SER A 199 16.92 -12.31 -19.77
C SER A 199 18.29 -11.99 -20.37
N PHE A 200 19.09 -11.13 -19.73
CA PHE A 200 20.47 -10.86 -20.14
C PHE A 200 21.34 -12.12 -20.13
N GLN A 201 21.22 -12.95 -19.09
CA GLN A 201 21.98 -14.19 -19.00
C GLN A 201 21.61 -15.19 -20.10
N VAL A 202 20.33 -15.31 -20.43
CA VAL A 202 19.85 -16.15 -21.54
C VAL A 202 20.36 -15.62 -22.88
N MET A 203 20.31 -14.31 -23.12
CA MET A 203 20.83 -13.70 -24.35
C MET A 203 22.35 -13.87 -24.49
N ARG A 204 23.11 -13.68 -23.41
CA ARG A 204 24.56 -13.88 -23.41
C ARG A 204 24.94 -15.29 -23.83
N ARG A 205 24.24 -16.32 -23.31
CA ARG A 205 24.51 -17.72 -23.69
C ARG A 205 24.30 -17.96 -25.19
N ARG A 206 23.27 -17.36 -25.79
CA ARG A 206 23.00 -17.50 -27.23
C ARG A 206 24.08 -16.85 -28.11
N ASN A 207 24.68 -15.75 -27.69
CA ASN A 207 25.77 -15.10 -28.45
C ASN A 207 27.09 -15.90 -28.44
N PHE A 208 27.27 -16.87 -27.54
CA PHE A 208 28.41 -17.81 -27.58
C PHE A 208 28.12 -19.09 -28.39
N GLU A 209 26.86 -19.34 -28.75
CA GLU A 209 26.44 -20.48 -29.57
C GLU A 209 26.30 -20.13 -31.06
N ALA A 210 26.39 -18.85 -31.42
CA ALA A 210 26.56 -18.46 -32.81
C ALA A 210 27.98 -18.89 -33.23
N PRO A 211 28.14 -19.85 -34.18
CA PRO A 211 29.46 -20.14 -34.71
C PRO A 211 30.01 -18.86 -35.33
N ASP A 212 31.31 -18.61 -35.17
CA ASP A 212 32.03 -17.65 -35.99
C ASP A 212 31.71 -17.99 -37.45
N MET A 213 30.79 -17.22 -38.05
CA MET A 213 30.60 -17.21 -39.49
C MET A 213 31.83 -16.51 -40.02
N GLY A 214 32.88 -17.31 -40.23
CA GLY A 214 34.19 -16.87 -40.70
C GLY A 214 34.04 -15.89 -41.85
N GLY A 215 34.72 -14.75 -41.71
CA GLY A 215 34.88 -13.80 -42.80
C GLY A 215 35.54 -14.49 -43.98
N ASN A 216 34.87 -14.42 -45.13
CA ASN A 216 35.50 -14.46 -46.44
C ASN A 216 35.79 -13.02 -46.87
#